data_AF-A0A936QA94-F1
#
_entry.id   AF-A0A936QA94-F1
#
_cell.length_a   1.000
_cell.length_b   1.000
_cell.length_c   1.000
_cell.angle_alpha   90.00
_cell.angle_beta   90.00
_cell.angle_gamma   90.00
#
_symmetry.space_group_name_H-M   'P 1'
#
loop_
_entity.id
_entity.type
_entity.pdbx_description
1 polymer ?
#
loop_
_entity_poly.entity_id
_entity_poly.type
_entity_poly.pdbx_seq_one_letter_code
_entity_poly.pdbx_strand_id
1 'polypeptide(L)'
;MSSFLGRAVLALRPSSTRVPGPFDGFVDSVVQKLENCRAGLTDEALARGPSGVEAWAEALYVEEVPRLRDAIRQEEPHLTHEAREELFRKADDLVRRVVVPGWVRLASRFTSRERNGFYALAEPLHGVERALWAVLGMAIGLFVVWAPFIPLWSKEWVLPFAVGGLVFPELRRWLSLRQYEGELNQLVGRADREIARVDLAYLTESTAVAEREALDSEEAVRAAARARAAGGVAGKEG
;
A
#
# COMPACT_ATOMS: atom_id res chain seq x y z
N MET A 1 7.82 15.32 25.90
CA MET A 1 6.77 16.03 25.13
C MET A 1 7.21 16.11 23.69
N SER A 2 6.43 15.51 22.78
CA SER A 2 6.36 15.72 21.32
C SER A 2 5.94 14.41 20.63
N SER A 3 4.72 13.96 20.91
CA SER A 3 4.02 12.89 20.20
C SER A 3 2.73 13.47 19.64
N PHE A 4 2.84 14.32 18.62
CA PHE A 4 1.68 14.91 17.94
C PHE A 4 1.80 14.97 16.41
N LEU A 5 2.89 14.46 15.81
CA LEU A 5 3.08 14.46 14.35
C LEU A 5 2.65 13.15 13.66
N GLY A 6 2.05 12.20 14.38
CA GLY A 6 1.56 10.94 13.81
C GLY A 6 0.08 10.94 13.40
N ARG A 7 -0.63 12.07 13.50
CA ARG A 7 -2.12 12.07 13.46
C ARG A 7 -2.79 12.95 12.39
N ALA A 8 -2.07 13.41 11.38
CA ALA A 8 -2.63 14.39 10.43
C ALA A 8 -2.22 14.25 8.96
N VAL A 9 -2.12 13.03 8.40
CA VAL A 9 -1.92 12.85 6.95
C VAL A 9 -2.96 11.89 6.38
N LEU A 10 -4.23 12.29 6.48
CA LEU A 10 -5.36 11.58 5.87
C LEU A 10 -6.34 12.59 5.29
N ALA A 11 -5.86 13.41 4.35
CA ALA A 11 -6.69 14.21 3.46
C ALA A 11 -5.77 14.80 2.39
N LEU A 12 -5.78 14.20 1.20
CA LEU A 12 -5.48 14.79 -0.12
C LEU A 12 -5.13 13.65 -1.07
N ARG A 13 -6.12 12.80 -1.35
CA ARG A 13 -6.12 11.95 -2.55
C ARG A 13 -7.12 12.60 -3.51
N PRO A 14 -6.74 12.95 -4.76
CA PRO A 14 -7.74 13.23 -5.78
C PRO A 14 -8.51 11.93 -5.99
N SER A 15 -9.81 11.97 -5.72
CA SER A 15 -10.75 10.89 -5.99
C SER A 15 -10.72 10.60 -7.50
N SER A 16 -9.84 9.70 -7.93
CA SER A 16 -10.03 9.07 -9.23
C SER A 16 -11.39 8.41 -9.16
N THR A 17 -12.31 8.82 -10.03
CA THR A 17 -13.67 8.29 -10.18
C THR A 17 -13.58 6.80 -10.49
N ARG A 18 -13.39 5.99 -9.45
CA ARG A 18 -13.51 4.54 -9.48
C ARG A 18 -14.90 4.20 -8.98
N VAL A 19 -15.50 3.22 -9.63
CA VAL A 19 -16.59 2.46 -9.03
C VAL A 19 -16.01 1.84 -7.75
N PRO A 20 -16.55 2.12 -6.55
CA PRO A 20 -16.10 1.48 -5.32
C PRO A 20 -16.33 -0.02 -5.46
N GLY A 21 -15.26 -0.80 -5.49
CA GLY A 21 -15.32 -2.25 -5.43
C GLY A 21 -15.21 -2.74 -3.98
N PRO A 22 -15.61 -3.99 -3.69
CA PRO A 22 -15.63 -4.62 -2.36
C PRO A 22 -14.27 -4.77 -1.63
N PHE A 23 -13.21 -4.19 -2.19
CA PHE A 23 -11.89 -4.17 -1.58
C PHE A 23 -11.27 -2.78 -1.55
N ASP A 24 -12.03 -1.75 -1.92
CA ASP A 24 -11.53 -0.39 -1.97
C ASP A 24 -11.13 0.05 -0.55
N GLY A 25 -9.83 0.22 -0.34
CA GLY A 25 -9.27 0.58 0.97
C GLY A 25 -8.99 -0.59 1.92
N PHE A 26 -9.24 -1.85 1.57
CA PHE A 26 -8.84 -2.97 2.46
C PHE A 26 -7.32 -3.05 2.59
N VAL A 27 -6.59 -3.03 1.47
CA VAL A 27 -5.11 -3.05 1.49
C VAL A 27 -4.57 -1.83 2.20
N ASP A 28 -5.17 -0.65 1.95
CA ASP A 28 -4.83 0.58 2.66
C ASP A 28 -4.99 0.39 4.18
N SER A 29 -6.08 -0.22 4.63
CA SER A 29 -6.32 -0.49 6.05
C SER A 29 -5.32 -1.48 6.66
N VAL A 30 -4.91 -2.52 5.91
CA VAL A 30 -3.90 -3.49 6.35
C VAL A 30 -2.53 -2.81 6.48
N VAL A 31 -2.12 -2.07 5.44
CA VAL A 31 -0.86 -1.32 5.45
C VAL A 31 -0.88 -0.26 6.55
N GLN A 32 -2.01 0.42 6.76
CA GLN A 32 -2.16 1.38 7.84
C GLN A 32 -2.05 0.73 9.22
N LYS A 33 -2.62 -0.47 9.42
CA LYS A 33 -2.44 -1.21 10.69
C LYS A 33 -0.97 -1.59 10.89
N LEU A 34 -0.30 -2.10 9.85
CA LEU A 34 1.12 -2.43 9.90
C LEU A 34 1.98 -1.21 10.27
N GLU A 35 1.70 -0.05 9.68
CA GLU A 35 2.37 1.21 10.03
C GLU A 35 2.08 1.67 11.47
N ASN A 36 0.81 1.61 11.90
CA ASN A 36 0.43 2.00 13.27
C ASN A 36 1.10 1.12 14.33
N CYS A 37 1.27 -0.17 14.04
CA CYS A 37 1.91 -1.12 14.93
C CYS A 37 3.44 -1.18 14.75
N ARG A 38 4.02 -0.49 13.75
CA ARG A 38 5.46 -0.53 13.42
C ARG A 38 6.36 -0.14 14.59
N ALA A 39 5.89 0.72 15.49
CA ALA A 39 6.61 1.08 16.71
C ALA A 39 6.87 -0.15 17.64
N GLY A 40 6.01 -1.17 17.58
CA GLY A 40 6.13 -2.42 18.34
C GLY A 40 7.14 -3.42 17.78
N LEU A 41 7.81 -3.12 16.65
CA LEU A 41 8.81 -4.00 16.05
C LEU A 41 10.04 -4.11 16.98
N THR A 42 10.44 -5.29 17.41
CA THR A 42 11.59 -5.40 18.33
C THR A 42 12.93 -5.25 17.60
N ASP A 43 13.96 -4.77 18.29
CA ASP A 43 15.33 -4.72 17.73
C ASP A 43 15.84 -6.12 17.35
N GLU A 44 15.41 -7.15 18.09
CA GLU A 44 15.70 -8.54 17.74
C GLU A 44 15.08 -8.95 16.40
N ALA A 45 13.83 -8.57 16.14
CA ALA A 45 13.17 -8.85 14.87
C ALA A 45 13.86 -8.13 13.70
N LEU A 46 14.30 -6.88 13.93
CA LEU A 46 15.11 -6.13 12.96
C LEU A 46 16.49 -6.77 12.73
N ALA A 47 17.14 -7.25 13.78
CA ALA A 47 18.45 -7.90 13.71
C ALA A 47 18.41 -9.25 12.96
N ARG A 48 17.29 -9.98 13.06
CA ARG A 48 17.02 -11.19 12.24
C ARG A 48 16.80 -10.86 10.76
N GLY A 49 16.67 -9.59 10.40
CA GLY A 49 16.51 -9.13 9.03
C GLY A 49 15.08 -9.32 8.49
N PRO A 50 14.90 -9.37 7.16
CA PRO A 50 13.58 -9.36 6.53
C PRO A 50 12.66 -10.47 7.02
N SER A 51 13.17 -11.67 7.29
CA SER A 51 12.36 -12.82 7.74
C SER A 51 11.77 -12.63 9.14
N GLY A 52 12.49 -11.97 10.05
CA GLY A 52 11.98 -11.65 11.39
C GLY A 52 10.85 -10.61 11.35
N VAL A 53 10.98 -9.62 10.48
CA VAL A 53 9.97 -8.58 10.25
C VAL A 53 8.75 -9.15 9.52
N GLU A 54 8.96 -10.08 8.58
CA GLU A 54 7.89 -10.79 7.88
C GLU A 54 7.06 -11.63 8.83
N ALA A 55 7.68 -12.45 9.69
CA ALA A 55 6.96 -13.24 10.68
C ALA A 55 6.11 -12.37 11.64
N TRP A 56 6.63 -11.19 12.02
CA TRP A 56 5.86 -10.22 12.82
C TRP A 56 4.68 -9.63 12.03
N ALA A 57 4.90 -9.26 10.77
CA ALA A 57 3.86 -8.68 9.91
C ALA A 57 2.76 -9.71 9.59
N GLU A 58 3.14 -10.96 9.36
CA GLU A 58 2.20 -12.07 9.15
C GLU A 58 1.34 -12.31 10.38
N ALA A 59 1.93 -12.29 11.59
CA ALA A 59 1.18 -12.43 12.83
C ALA A 59 0.13 -11.31 12.97
N LEU A 60 0.49 -10.06 12.65
CA LEU A 60 -0.43 -8.93 12.68
C LEU A 60 -1.54 -9.05 11.61
N TYR A 61 -1.20 -9.59 10.44
CA TYR A 61 -2.15 -9.81 9.36
C TYR A 61 -3.15 -10.94 9.67
N VAL A 62 -2.73 -12.02 10.34
CA VAL A 62 -3.62 -13.11 10.76
C VAL A 62 -4.77 -12.58 11.63
N GLU A 63 -4.54 -11.55 12.44
CA GLU A 63 -5.60 -10.89 13.21
C GLU A 63 -6.62 -10.13 12.35
N GLU A 64 -6.23 -9.66 11.15
CA GLU A 64 -7.12 -8.94 10.22
C GLU A 64 -7.88 -9.86 9.26
N VAL A 65 -7.51 -11.15 9.18
CA VAL A 65 -8.18 -12.15 8.33
C VAL A 65 -9.70 -12.23 8.59
N PRO A 66 -10.20 -12.22 9.84
CA PRO A 66 -11.65 -12.20 10.10
C PRO A 66 -12.33 -10.96 9.50
N ARG A 67 -11.66 -9.79 9.57
CA ARG A 67 -12.19 -8.53 9.03
C ARG A 67 -12.29 -8.55 7.50
N LEU A 68 -11.31 -9.15 6.82
CA LEU A 68 -11.37 -9.38 5.38
C LEU A 68 -12.59 -10.25 5.01
N ARG A 69 -12.81 -11.32 5.77
CA ARG A 69 -13.95 -12.22 5.56
C ARG A 69 -15.28 -11.50 5.77
N ASP A 70 -15.36 -10.63 6.77
CA ASP A 70 -16.56 -9.85 7.05
C ASP A 70 -16.82 -8.76 5.99
N ALA A 71 -15.79 -8.11 5.45
CA ALA A 71 -15.92 -7.15 4.36
C ALA A 71 -16.53 -7.80 3.10
N ILE A 72 -15.98 -8.94 2.67
CA ILE A 72 -16.49 -9.71 1.52
C ILE A 72 -17.96 -10.14 1.74
N ARG A 73 -18.33 -10.50 2.96
CA ARG A 73 -19.71 -10.87 3.29
C ARG A 73 -20.69 -9.69 3.19
N GLN A 74 -20.26 -8.48 3.53
CA GLN A 74 -21.11 -7.29 3.57
C GLN A 74 -21.28 -6.65 2.19
N GLU A 75 -20.21 -6.60 1.40
CA GLU A 75 -20.22 -5.84 0.13
C GLU A 75 -20.72 -6.67 -1.06
N GLU A 76 -20.69 -8.01 -0.97
CA GLU A 76 -21.17 -8.91 -2.03
C GLU A 76 -22.19 -9.95 -1.53
N PRO A 77 -23.40 -9.49 -1.13
CA PRO A 77 -24.46 -10.40 -0.71
C PRO A 77 -24.95 -11.32 -1.85
N HIS A 78 -24.76 -10.90 -3.10
CA HIS A 78 -25.25 -11.60 -4.30
C HIS A 78 -24.36 -12.77 -4.75
N LEU A 79 -23.13 -12.89 -4.25
CA LEU A 79 -22.26 -14.00 -4.61
C LEU A 79 -22.66 -15.30 -3.92
N THR A 80 -22.40 -16.42 -4.60
CA THR A 80 -22.52 -17.75 -4.00
C THR A 80 -21.45 -17.95 -2.91
N HIS A 81 -21.70 -18.89 -2.00
CA HIS A 81 -20.73 -19.20 -0.94
C HIS A 81 -19.37 -19.61 -1.49
N GLU A 82 -19.35 -20.37 -2.59
CA GLU A 82 -18.12 -20.84 -3.23
C GLU A 82 -17.31 -19.68 -3.85
N ALA A 83 -17.98 -18.75 -4.52
CA ALA A 83 -17.34 -17.57 -5.11
C ALA A 83 -16.72 -16.66 -4.03
N ARG A 84 -17.40 -16.47 -2.89
CA ARG A 84 -16.85 -15.70 -1.76
C ARG A 84 -15.57 -16.32 -1.17
N GLU A 85 -15.53 -17.65 -1.05
CA GLU A 85 -14.35 -18.36 -0.53
C GLU A 85 -13.18 -18.35 -1.52
N GLU A 86 -13.45 -18.35 -2.83
CA GLU A 86 -12.39 -18.22 -3.84
C GLU A 86 -11.84 -16.79 -3.89
N LEU A 87 -12.72 -15.79 -3.84
CA LEU A 87 -12.35 -14.38 -3.79
C LEU A 87 -11.53 -14.06 -2.53
N PHE A 88 -11.96 -14.57 -1.37
CA PHE A 88 -11.20 -14.49 -0.13
C PHE A 88 -9.81 -15.10 -0.28
N ARG A 89 -9.70 -16.32 -0.86
CA ARG A 89 -8.40 -16.98 -1.08
C ARG A 89 -7.48 -16.16 -1.97
N LYS A 90 -7.99 -15.58 -3.05
CA LYS A 90 -7.20 -14.73 -3.97
C LYS A 90 -6.74 -13.44 -3.31
N ALA A 91 -7.62 -12.78 -2.54
CA ALA A 91 -7.26 -11.59 -1.78
C ALA A 91 -6.22 -11.90 -0.69
N ASP A 92 -6.39 -13.00 0.06
CA ASP A 92 -5.46 -13.46 1.08
C ASP A 92 -4.08 -13.80 0.49
N ASP A 93 -4.05 -14.56 -0.62
CA ASP A 93 -2.81 -14.89 -1.32
C ASP A 93 -2.09 -13.62 -1.81
N LEU A 94 -2.82 -12.63 -2.31
CA LEU A 94 -2.22 -11.38 -2.77
C LEU A 94 -1.62 -10.58 -1.62
N VAL A 95 -2.31 -10.49 -0.48
CA VAL A 95 -1.77 -9.79 0.69
C VAL A 95 -0.53 -10.49 1.21
N ARG A 96 -0.57 -11.82 1.35
CA ARG A 96 0.56 -12.62 1.84
C ARG A 96 1.76 -12.63 0.90
N ARG A 97 1.56 -12.65 -0.42
CA ARG A 97 2.66 -12.76 -1.39
C ARG A 97 3.19 -11.41 -1.87
N VAL A 98 2.36 -10.38 -1.88
CA VAL A 98 2.71 -9.08 -2.48
C VAL A 98 2.77 -7.98 -1.44
N VAL A 99 1.70 -7.78 -0.67
CA VAL A 99 1.58 -6.64 0.26
C VAL A 99 2.52 -6.78 1.44
N VAL A 100 2.46 -7.91 2.17
CA VAL A 100 3.29 -8.16 3.36
C VAL A 100 4.78 -8.15 3.00
N PRO A 101 5.27 -8.92 2.01
CA PRO A 101 6.68 -8.87 1.63
C PRO A 101 7.09 -7.51 1.06
N GLY A 102 6.18 -6.83 0.37
CA GLY A 102 6.39 -5.46 -0.12
C GLY A 102 6.62 -4.47 1.01
N TRP A 103 5.76 -4.50 2.02
CA TRP A 103 5.85 -3.67 3.21
C TRP A 103 7.12 -3.98 4.00
N VAL A 104 7.42 -5.27 4.24
CA VAL A 104 8.61 -5.72 4.98
C VAL A 104 9.90 -5.18 4.35
N ARG A 105 10.03 -5.22 3.02
CA ARG A 105 11.22 -4.69 2.32
C ARG A 105 11.42 -3.19 2.56
N LEU A 106 10.34 -2.43 2.65
CA LEU A 106 10.37 -0.99 2.90
C LEU A 106 10.61 -0.71 4.39
N ALA A 107 9.77 -1.27 5.25
CA ALA A 107 9.72 -0.99 6.68
C ALA A 107 10.96 -1.47 7.44
N SER A 108 11.55 -2.62 7.06
CA SER A 108 12.75 -3.14 7.74
C SER A 108 13.94 -2.17 7.66
N ARG A 109 14.22 -1.66 6.46
CA ARG A 109 15.31 -0.71 6.20
C ARG A 109 15.01 0.65 6.79
N PHE A 110 13.77 1.10 6.66
CA PHE A 110 13.34 2.40 7.12
C PHE A 110 13.36 2.48 8.66
N THR A 111 12.77 1.50 9.35
CA THR A 111 12.67 1.48 10.81
C THR A 111 14.03 1.42 11.48
N SER A 112 14.96 0.62 10.95
CA SER A 112 16.34 0.57 11.45
C SER A 112 17.05 1.93 11.34
N ARG A 113 16.88 2.62 10.21
CA ARG A 113 17.46 3.96 10.01
C ARG A 113 16.77 5.03 10.85
N GLU A 114 15.45 4.98 10.98
CA GLU A 114 14.67 5.90 11.78
C GLU A 114 15.08 5.83 13.26
N ARG A 115 15.33 4.62 13.79
CA ARG A 115 15.85 4.42 15.14
C ARG A 115 17.21 5.06 15.35
N ASN A 116 18.08 5.02 14.34
CA ASN A 116 19.37 5.73 14.38
C ASN A 116 19.26 7.22 13.98
N GLY A 117 18.06 7.79 13.90
CA GLY A 117 17.86 9.20 13.51
C GLY A 117 18.30 9.53 12.08
N PHE A 118 18.40 8.51 11.21
CA PHE A 118 18.96 8.56 9.85
C PHE A 118 20.44 8.91 9.80
N TYR A 119 21.17 8.86 10.90
CA TYR A 119 22.63 8.98 10.90
C TYR A 119 23.28 7.71 10.34
N ALA A 120 24.49 7.85 9.78
CA ALA A 120 25.33 6.74 9.36
C ALA A 120 26.14 6.18 10.54
N LEU A 121 26.55 7.05 11.47
CA LEU A 121 27.24 6.67 12.69
C LEU A 121 26.26 6.31 13.81
N ALA A 122 26.73 5.54 14.79
CA ALA A 122 25.96 5.21 15.98
C ALA A 122 25.62 6.47 16.80
N GLU A 123 24.58 6.38 17.62
CA GLU A 123 24.06 7.47 18.47
C GLU A 123 25.11 8.35 19.18
N PRO A 124 26.14 7.81 19.87
CA PRO A 124 27.13 8.66 20.54
C PRO A 124 27.98 9.51 19.58
N LEU A 125 28.00 9.16 18.30
CA LEU A 125 28.82 9.79 17.26
C LEU A 125 28.00 10.65 16.29
N HIS A 126 26.69 10.85 16.52
CA HIS A 126 25.86 11.72 15.68
C HIS A 126 26.43 13.14 15.59
N GLY A 127 26.98 13.67 16.69
CA GLY A 127 27.65 14.98 16.69
C GLY A 127 28.88 15.03 15.78
N VAL A 128 29.64 13.93 15.71
CA VAL A 128 30.80 13.81 14.82
C VAL A 128 30.34 13.81 13.36
N GLU A 129 29.27 13.09 13.03
CA GLU A 129 28.72 13.09 11.67
C GLU A 129 28.30 14.50 11.24
N ARG A 130 27.62 15.26 12.12
CA ARG A 130 27.24 16.66 11.84
C ARG A 130 28.47 17.54 11.63
N ALA A 131 29.50 17.38 12.44
CA ALA A 131 30.75 18.11 12.29
C ALA A 131 31.45 17.76 10.95
N LEU A 132 31.48 16.49 10.56
CA LEU A 132 32.03 16.05 9.27
C LEU A 132 31.27 16.68 8.10
N TRP A 133 29.93 16.69 8.15
CA TRP A 133 29.13 17.34 7.10
C TRP A 133 29.32 18.86 7.07
N ALA A 134 29.48 19.52 8.22
CA ALA A 134 29.81 20.94 8.28
C ALA A 134 31.19 21.24 7.67
N VAL A 135 32.20 20.42 7.97
CA VAL A 135 33.54 20.53 7.39
C VAL A 135 33.50 20.29 5.87
N LEU A 136 32.76 19.29 5.42
CA LEU A 136 32.57 19.04 3.99
C LEU A 136 31.86 20.20 3.30
N GLY A 137 30.83 20.77 3.94
CA GLY A 137 30.16 21.98 3.48
C GLY A 137 31.14 23.15 3.34
N MET A 138 31.98 23.39 4.33
CA MET A 138 33.04 24.41 4.25
C MET A 138 34.00 24.16 3.09
N ALA A 139 34.44 22.91 2.88
CA ALA A 139 35.33 22.55 1.79
C ALA A 139 34.69 22.81 0.41
N ILE A 140 33.40 22.49 0.25
CA ILE A 140 32.63 22.79 -0.96
C ILE A 140 32.51 24.30 -1.16
N GLY A 141 32.17 25.05 -0.11
CA GLY A 141 32.09 26.51 -0.17
C GLY A 141 33.42 27.15 -0.57
N LEU A 142 34.53 26.65 -0.02
CA LEU A 142 35.87 27.13 -0.38
C LEU A 142 36.20 26.82 -1.84
N PHE A 143 35.87 25.62 -2.33
CA PHE A 143 36.03 25.24 -3.73
C PHE A 143 35.22 26.15 -4.65
N VAL A 144 33.98 26.49 -4.28
CA VAL A 144 33.10 27.40 -5.05
C VAL A 144 33.67 28.80 -5.15
N VAL A 145 34.19 29.36 -4.04
CA VAL A 145 34.81 30.69 -4.03
C VAL A 145 36.13 30.71 -4.80
N TRP A 146 36.88 29.60 -4.80
CA TRP A 146 38.13 29.47 -5.54
C TRP A 146 37.92 29.24 -7.05
N ALA A 147 36.77 28.67 -7.44
CA ALA A 147 36.46 28.36 -8.83
C ALA A 147 36.28 29.65 -9.66
N PRO A 148 37.09 29.86 -10.72
CA PRO A 148 37.12 31.12 -11.47
C PRO A 148 35.87 31.40 -12.33
N PHE A 149 34.97 30.42 -12.46
CA PHE A 149 33.77 30.47 -13.30
C PHE A 149 32.47 30.70 -12.52
N ILE A 150 32.50 30.66 -11.17
CA ILE A 150 31.32 30.92 -10.35
C ILE A 150 31.43 32.37 -9.85
N PRO A 151 30.45 33.26 -10.15
CA PRO A 151 30.53 34.67 -9.76
C PRO A 151 30.22 34.90 -8.26
N LEU A 152 30.84 34.12 -7.38
CA LEU A 152 30.74 34.18 -5.91
C LEU A 152 32.13 34.43 -5.32
N TRP A 153 32.58 35.69 -5.38
CA TRP A 153 33.95 36.07 -4.99
C TRP A 153 34.09 36.40 -3.49
N SER A 154 32.98 36.51 -2.76
CA SER A 154 33.01 36.80 -1.32
C SER A 154 33.25 35.53 -0.51
N LYS A 155 34.22 35.58 0.42
CA LYS A 155 34.49 34.48 1.37
C LYS A 155 33.32 34.21 2.32
N GLU A 156 32.38 35.15 2.43
CA GLU A 156 31.17 35.03 3.24
C GLU A 156 30.27 33.88 2.75
N TRP A 157 30.36 33.48 1.48
CA TRP A 157 29.59 32.37 0.93
C TRP A 157 29.97 31.01 1.53
N VAL A 158 31.16 30.86 2.11
CA VAL A 158 31.58 29.61 2.77
C VAL A 158 30.70 29.31 3.99
N LEU A 159 30.25 30.33 4.72
CA LEU A 159 29.39 30.17 5.91
C LEU A 159 28.04 29.52 5.59
N PRO A 160 27.26 29.99 4.59
CA PRO A 160 26.06 29.30 4.13
C PRO A 160 26.29 27.81 3.78
N PHE A 161 27.40 27.46 3.13
CA PHE A 161 27.70 26.06 2.82
C PHE A 161 28.03 25.25 4.09
N ALA A 162 28.72 25.84 5.06
CA ALA A 162 28.98 25.22 6.36
C ALA A 162 27.67 24.92 7.12
N VAL A 163 26.78 25.92 7.18
CA VAL A 163 25.45 25.80 7.79
C VAL A 163 24.61 24.77 7.03
N GLY A 164 24.66 24.78 5.70
CA GLY A 164 24.02 23.78 4.84
C GLY A 164 24.49 22.36 5.16
N GLY A 165 25.80 22.17 5.33
CA GLY A 165 26.38 20.90 5.78
C GLY A 165 25.87 20.48 7.16
N LEU A 166 25.77 21.40 8.12
CA LEU A 166 25.28 21.11 9.47
C LEU A 166 23.80 20.67 9.48
N VAL A 167 22.98 21.22 8.58
CA VAL A 167 21.55 20.92 8.45
C VAL A 167 21.30 19.72 7.53
N PHE A 168 22.28 19.32 6.71
CA PHE A 168 22.16 18.24 5.74
C PHE A 168 21.61 16.91 6.31
N PRO A 169 22.01 16.43 7.50
CA PRO A 169 21.42 15.22 8.09
C PRO A 169 19.90 15.31 8.30
N GLU A 170 19.38 16.48 8.68
CA GLU A 170 17.94 16.72 8.84
C GLU A 170 17.23 16.74 7.48
N LEU A 171 17.86 17.33 6.46
CA LEU A 171 17.34 17.30 5.10
C LEU A 171 17.28 15.86 4.56
N ARG A 172 18.31 15.05 4.81
CA ARG A 172 18.33 13.62 4.46
C ARG A 172 17.20 12.86 5.14
N ARG A 173 16.95 13.12 6.43
CA ARG A 173 15.81 12.55 7.16
C ARG A 173 14.49 12.92 6.50
N TRP A 174 14.29 14.21 6.20
CA TRP A 174 13.07 14.68 5.54
C TRP A 174 12.85 14.04 4.17
N LEU A 175 13.89 13.96 3.34
CA LEU A 175 13.83 13.29 2.04
C LEU A 175 13.53 11.80 2.18
N SER A 176 14.12 11.13 3.17
CA SER A 176 13.90 9.70 3.42
C SER A 176 12.45 9.42 3.82
N LEU A 177 11.83 10.30 4.63
CA LEU A 177 10.40 10.22 4.98
C LEU A 177 9.53 10.36 3.73
N ARG A 178 9.79 11.36 2.88
CA ARG A 178 9.02 11.58 1.65
C ARG A 178 9.15 10.43 0.66
N GLN A 179 10.35 9.89 0.53
CA GLN A 179 10.59 8.72 -0.32
C GLN A 179 9.84 7.50 0.22
N TYR A 180 9.89 7.26 1.54
CA TYR A 180 9.18 6.16 2.19
C TYR A 180 7.65 6.25 1.99
N GLU A 181 7.07 7.42 2.24
CA GLU A 181 5.65 7.70 1.98
C GLU A 181 5.29 7.42 0.51
N GLY A 182 6.13 7.86 -0.42
CA GLY A 182 5.94 7.63 -1.85
C GLY A 182 5.99 6.15 -2.23
N GLU A 183 6.95 5.40 -1.71
CA GLU A 183 7.10 3.97 -1.96
C GLU A 183 5.95 3.15 -1.35
N LEU A 184 5.48 3.52 -0.15
CA LEU A 184 4.31 2.92 0.49
C LEU A 184 3.04 3.16 -0.33
N ASN A 185 2.82 4.40 -0.78
CA ASN A 185 1.68 4.74 -1.63
C ASN A 185 1.71 4.01 -2.97
N GLN A 186 2.90 3.79 -3.55
CA GLN A 186 3.04 3.00 -4.77
C GLN A 186 2.76 1.51 -4.52
N LEU A 187 3.16 0.97 -3.37
CA LEU A 187 2.84 -0.41 -2.97
C LEU A 187 1.33 -0.60 -2.86
N VAL A 188 0.66 0.24 -2.06
CA VAL A 188 -0.81 0.23 -1.90
C VAL A 188 -1.49 0.41 -3.25
N GLY A 189 -1.11 1.42 -4.03
CA GLY A 189 -1.72 1.68 -5.32
C GLY A 189 -1.47 0.59 -6.38
N ARG A 190 -0.42 -0.23 -6.25
CA ARG A 190 -0.22 -1.42 -7.10
C ARG A 190 -1.13 -2.56 -6.66
N ALA A 191 -1.15 -2.86 -5.37
CA ALA A 191 -1.98 -3.92 -4.80
C ALA A 191 -3.48 -3.64 -5.00
N ASP A 192 -3.95 -2.40 -4.76
CA ASP A 192 -5.33 -1.97 -5.03
C ASP A 192 -5.72 -2.20 -6.50
N ARG A 193 -4.79 -1.94 -7.44
CA ARG A 193 -5.06 -2.16 -8.87
C ARG A 193 -5.13 -3.63 -9.23
N GLU A 194 -4.36 -4.49 -8.55
CA GLU A 194 -4.41 -5.92 -8.77
C GLU A 194 -5.69 -6.52 -8.19
N ILE A 195 -6.08 -6.11 -6.98
CA ILE A 195 -7.35 -6.56 -6.38
C ILE A 195 -8.55 -6.08 -7.19
N ALA A 196 -8.57 -4.81 -7.61
CA ALA A 196 -9.66 -4.29 -8.45
C ALA A 196 -9.80 -5.05 -9.79
N ARG A 197 -8.71 -5.60 -10.34
CA ARG A 197 -8.79 -6.45 -11.54
C ARG A 197 -9.39 -7.82 -11.23
N VAL A 198 -9.03 -8.42 -10.09
CA VAL A 198 -9.59 -9.71 -9.65
C VAL A 198 -11.09 -9.55 -9.41
N ASP A 199 -11.47 -8.51 -8.67
CA ASP A 199 -12.84 -8.14 -8.37
C ASP A 199 -13.68 -7.92 -9.65
N LEU A 200 -13.20 -7.09 -10.58
CA LEU A 200 -13.87 -6.88 -11.86
C LEU A 200 -14.08 -8.18 -12.63
N ALA A 201 -13.09 -9.10 -12.63
CA ALA A 201 -13.22 -10.38 -13.31
C ALA A 201 -14.38 -11.21 -12.72
N TYR A 202 -14.53 -11.24 -11.40
CA TYR A 202 -15.64 -11.93 -10.73
C TYR A 202 -16.99 -11.29 -10.96
N LEU A 203 -17.06 -9.96 -10.96
CA LEU A 203 -18.29 -9.25 -11.30
C LEU A 203 -18.70 -9.51 -12.76
N THR A 204 -17.76 -9.56 -13.69
CA THR A 204 -18.07 -9.90 -15.09
C THR A 204 -18.46 -11.38 -15.28
N GLU A 205 -17.85 -12.29 -14.53
CA GLU A 205 -18.19 -13.71 -14.61
C GLU A 205 -19.55 -14.01 -13.98
N SER A 206 -19.84 -13.46 -12.81
CA SER A 206 -21.14 -13.59 -12.15
C SER A 206 -22.28 -12.98 -12.96
N THR A 207 -22.08 -11.81 -13.57
CA THR A 207 -23.08 -11.20 -14.46
C THR A 207 -23.31 -12.02 -15.73
N ALA A 208 -22.25 -12.56 -16.34
CA ALA A 208 -22.37 -13.42 -17.51
C ALA A 208 -23.10 -14.74 -17.20
N VAL A 209 -22.91 -15.32 -16.01
CA VAL A 209 -23.65 -16.51 -15.57
C VAL A 209 -25.13 -16.19 -15.34
N ALA A 210 -25.44 -15.08 -14.65
CA ALA A 210 -26.81 -14.65 -14.43
C ALA A 210 -27.56 -14.35 -15.73
N GLU A 211 -26.88 -13.75 -16.72
CA GLU A 211 -27.46 -13.49 -18.05
C GLU A 211 -27.78 -14.79 -18.81
N ARG A 212 -26.90 -15.80 -18.72
CA ARG A 212 -27.17 -17.14 -19.29
C ARG A 212 -28.36 -17.82 -18.64
N GLU A 213 -28.43 -17.82 -17.31
CA GLU A 213 -29.57 -18.40 -16.58
C GLU A 213 -30.89 -17.70 -16.92
N ALA A 214 -30.87 -16.37 -17.09
CA ALA A 214 -32.03 -15.61 -17.52
C ALA A 214 -32.48 -16.00 -18.93
N LEU A 215 -31.54 -16.12 -19.88
CA LEU A 215 -31.83 -16.56 -21.26
C LEU A 215 -32.39 -17.98 -21.29
N ASP A 216 -31.79 -18.92 -20.56
CA ASP A 216 -32.26 -20.30 -20.46
C ASP A 216 -33.68 -20.38 -19.86
N SER A 217 -33.97 -19.53 -18.86
CA SER A 217 -35.31 -19.45 -18.26
C SER A 217 -36.35 -18.89 -19.23
N GLU A 218 -36.00 -17.87 -20.03
CA GLU A 218 -36.87 -17.34 -21.08
C GLU A 218 -37.12 -18.37 -22.19
N GLU A 219 -36.10 -19.11 -22.60
CA GLU A 219 -36.23 -20.17 -23.60
C GLU A 219 -37.12 -21.30 -23.10
N ALA A 220 -37.00 -21.71 -21.84
CA ALA A 220 -37.87 -22.69 -21.21
C ALA A 220 -39.34 -22.22 -21.17
N VAL A 221 -39.59 -20.94 -20.84
CA VAL A 221 -40.93 -20.34 -20.85
C VAL A 221 -41.50 -20.31 -22.27
N ARG A 222 -40.71 -19.91 -23.28
CA ARG A 222 -41.13 -19.90 -24.69
C ARG A 222 -41.41 -21.32 -25.21
N ALA A 223 -40.60 -22.31 -24.83
CA ALA A 223 -40.80 -23.71 -25.18
C ALA A 223 -42.09 -24.28 -24.56
N ALA A 224 -42.35 -23.99 -23.29
CA ALA A 224 -43.59 -24.38 -22.61
C ALA A 224 -44.84 -23.72 -23.23
N ALA A 225 -44.75 -22.46 -23.66
CA ALA A 225 -45.82 -21.76 -24.37
C ALA A 225 -46.13 -22.41 -25.73
N ARG A 226 -45.09 -22.79 -26.50
CA ARG A 226 -45.26 -23.53 -27.77
C ARG A 226 -45.92 -24.90 -27.56
N ALA A 227 -45.51 -25.64 -26.53
CA ALA A 227 -46.08 -26.94 -26.21
C ALA A 227 -47.58 -26.86 -25.86
N ARG A 228 -47.99 -25.82 -25.10
CA ARG A 228 -49.41 -25.56 -24.79
C ARG A 228 -50.23 -25.18 -26.03
N ALA A 229 -49.67 -24.38 -26.94
CA ALA A 229 -50.33 -24.03 -28.19
C ALA A 229 -50.55 -25.26 -29.09
N ALA A 230 -49.58 -26.18 -29.14
CA ALA A 230 -49.70 -27.43 -29.89
C ALA A 230 -50.72 -28.41 -29.28
N GLY A 231 -50.78 -28.52 -27.95
CA GLY A 231 -51.75 -29.37 -27.24
C GLY A 231 -53.20 -28.88 -27.34
N GLY A 232 -53.43 -27.57 -27.51
CA GLY A 232 -54.76 -26.98 -27.68
C GLY A 232 -55.44 -27.28 -29.02
N VAL A 233 -54.67 -27.67 -30.05
CA VAL A 233 -55.21 -28.00 -31.38
C VAL A 233 -55.71 -29.45 -31.44
N ALA A 234 -55.14 -30.36 -30.65
CA ALA A 234 -55.51 -31.78 -30.65
C ALA A 234 -56.80 -32.11 -29.85
N GLY A 235 -57.34 -31.17 -29.06
CA GLY A 235 -58.51 -31.38 -28.20
C GLY A 235 -59.85 -30.85 -28.72
N LYS A 236 -59.91 -30.35 -29.97
CA LYS A 236 -61.13 -29.76 -30.55
C LYS A 236 -61.84 -30.62 -31.61
N GLU A 237 -61.33 -31.81 -31.89
CA GLU A 237 -61.98 -32.80 -32.74
C GLU A 237 -62.34 -34.03 -31.90
N GLY A 238 -63.46 -33.95 -31.19
CA GLY A 238 -64.04 -35.04 -30.39
C GLY A 238 -65.50 -34.77 -30.09
#